data_AF-A0A1Y1LWV1-F1
#
_entry.id   AF-A0A1Y1LWV1-F1
#
_cell.length_a   1.000
_cell.length_b   1.000
_cell.length_c   1.000
_cell.angle_alpha   90.00
_cell.angle_beta   90.00
_cell.angle_gamma   90.00
#
_symmetry.space_group_name_H-M   'P 1'
#
loop_
_entity.id
_entity.type
_entity.pdbx_description
1 polymer ?
#
loop_
_entity_poly.entity_id
_entity_poly.type
_entity_poly.pdbx_seq_one_letter_code
_entity_poly.pdbx_strand_id
1 'polypeptide(L)'
;MCVHYRFRNINCKSPGSSHDAAVFQQSVLFKQQEQLIPKKCIDINGVNVPFMIMGDPAYPLLPWLLKGYTKSARLTPEEESFNVYLNAGRVSVEIAFGRLKARWRCLLKRLDIHYSFVPQIVSACCILHNIVESRKEAYVVQWEKAVMEAEVIFPQPRINTSREREHFSGHTIRDTI
;
A
#
# COMPACT_ATOMS: atom_id res chain seq x y z
N MET A 1 4.17 -0.16 -3.57
CA MET A 1 4.23 1.31 -3.79
C MET A 1 3.47 1.69 -5.05
N CYS A 2 2.64 2.74 -5.03
CA CYS A 2 1.83 3.21 -6.17
C CYS A 2 1.92 4.73 -6.33
N VAL A 3 1.92 5.23 -7.58
CA VAL A 3 1.84 6.67 -7.92
C VAL A 3 1.01 6.85 -9.20
N HIS A 4 0.00 7.71 -9.17
CA HIS A 4 -0.96 7.92 -10.29
C HIS A 4 -1.59 6.60 -10.78
N TYR A 5 -2.12 5.80 -9.85
CA TYR A 5 -2.72 4.48 -10.09
C TYR A 5 -1.79 3.42 -10.72
N ARG A 6 -0.48 3.70 -10.80
CA ARG A 6 0.53 2.78 -11.33
C ARG A 6 1.39 2.20 -10.23
N PHE A 7 1.63 0.90 -10.30
CA PHE A 7 2.46 0.16 -9.35
C PHE A 7 3.94 0.37 -9.69
N ARG A 8 4.71 0.90 -8.72
CA ARG A 8 6.16 1.13 -8.86
C ARG A 8 7.00 0.01 -8.29
N ASN A 9 6.52 -0.62 -7.23
CA ASN A 9 7.16 -1.74 -6.58
C ASN A 9 6.08 -2.70 -6.09
N ILE A 10 6.23 -3.97 -6.47
CA ILE A 10 5.33 -5.07 -6.12
C ILE A 10 6.14 -6.17 -5.44
N ASN A 11 5.57 -6.79 -4.42
CA ASN A 11 6.10 -7.99 -3.79
C ASN A 11 4.97 -9.03 -3.73
N CYS A 12 5.10 -10.10 -4.51
CA CYS A 12 4.06 -11.12 -4.65
C CYS A 12 4.56 -12.52 -4.23
N LYS A 13 5.64 -12.59 -3.45
CA LYS A 13 6.33 -13.86 -3.12
C LYS A 13 5.84 -14.51 -1.81
N SER A 14 4.88 -13.90 -1.13
CA SER A 14 4.42 -14.35 0.18
C SER A 14 2.95 -14.78 0.13
N PRO A 15 2.56 -15.85 0.85
CA PRO A 15 1.15 -16.22 1.01
C PRO A 15 0.33 -15.11 1.65
N GLY A 16 -0.97 -15.03 1.30
CA GLY A 16 -1.88 -14.01 1.84
C GLY A 16 -2.13 -14.09 3.35
N SER A 17 -1.75 -15.18 4.02
CA SER A 17 -1.81 -15.31 5.49
C SER A 17 -0.58 -14.73 6.21
N SER A 18 0.43 -14.25 5.46
CA SER A 18 1.66 -13.72 6.05
C SER A 18 1.42 -12.35 6.69
N HIS A 19 2.13 -12.03 7.76
CA HIS A 19 2.06 -10.70 8.37
C HIS A 19 2.67 -9.63 7.45
N ASP A 20 1.90 -8.57 7.16
CA ASP A 20 2.31 -7.49 6.26
C ASP A 20 3.67 -6.89 6.61
N ALA A 21 3.92 -6.61 7.89
CA ALA A 21 5.21 -6.08 8.35
C ALA A 21 6.39 -7.01 8.02
N ALA A 22 6.20 -8.33 8.18
CA ALA A 22 7.25 -9.32 7.89
C ALA A 22 7.51 -9.42 6.37
N VAL A 23 6.44 -9.45 5.56
CA VAL A 23 6.55 -9.44 4.09
C VAL A 23 7.24 -8.16 3.60
N PHE A 24 6.90 -7.03 4.22
CA PHE A 24 7.48 -5.74 3.89
C PHE A 24 8.97 -5.69 4.21
N GLN A 25 9.40 -6.13 5.40
CA GLN A 25 10.83 -6.19 5.77
C GLN A 25 11.66 -7.06 4.82
N GLN A 26 11.06 -8.10 4.24
CA GLN A 26 11.74 -8.98 3.27
C GLN A 26 11.77 -8.41 1.85
N SER A 27 10.98 -7.39 1.56
CA SER A 27 10.81 -6.82 0.22
C SER A 27 12.07 -6.10 -0.28
N VAL A 28 12.20 -6.01 -1.61
CA VAL A 28 13.27 -5.22 -2.25
C VAL A 28 13.17 -3.75 -1.85
N LEU A 29 11.94 -3.22 -1.72
CA LEU A 29 11.71 -1.84 -1.32
C LEU A 29 12.35 -1.54 0.04
N PHE A 30 12.15 -2.41 1.04
CA PHE A 30 12.75 -2.22 2.36
C PHE A 30 14.27 -2.31 2.33
N LYS A 31 14.81 -3.31 1.61
CA LYS A 31 16.25 -3.56 1.51
C LYS A 31 17.01 -2.51 0.71
N GLN A 32 16.35 -1.82 -0.23
CA GLN A 32 16.97 -0.86 -1.14
C GLN A 32 16.34 0.54 -1.02
N GLN A 33 15.71 0.85 0.11
CA GLN A 33 15.00 2.12 0.33
C GLN A 33 15.87 3.35 0.03
N GLU A 34 17.16 3.32 0.39
CA GLU A 34 18.08 4.45 0.19
C GLU A 34 18.33 4.80 -1.28
N GLN A 35 18.17 3.82 -2.17
CA GLN A 35 18.35 3.98 -3.61
C GLN A 35 17.02 4.26 -4.31
N LEU A 36 15.92 3.72 -3.78
CA LEU A 36 14.59 3.78 -4.40
C LEU A 36 13.78 5.01 -3.99
N ILE A 37 14.03 5.57 -2.80
CA ILE A 37 13.32 6.74 -2.28
C ILE A 37 14.15 7.99 -2.61
N PRO A 38 13.58 9.00 -3.28
CA PRO A 38 14.31 10.23 -3.59
C PRO A 38 14.82 10.91 -2.31
N LYS A 39 16.12 11.21 -2.26
CA LYS A 39 16.76 11.96 -1.16
C LYS A 39 16.51 13.48 -1.21
N LYS A 40 15.54 13.92 -2.01
CA LYS A 40 15.19 15.34 -2.14
C LYS A 40 14.34 15.76 -0.94
N CYS A 41 14.40 17.03 -0.59
CA CYS A 41 13.48 17.65 0.36
C CYS A 41 12.68 18.75 -0.34
N ILE A 42 11.52 19.05 0.22
CA ILE A 42 10.67 20.17 -0.17
C ILE A 42 10.63 21.12 1.02
N ASP A 43 10.94 22.40 0.80
CA ASP A 43 10.73 23.43 1.82
C ASP A 43 9.23 23.72 1.95
N ILE A 44 8.70 23.50 3.16
CA ILE A 44 7.33 23.83 3.52
C ILE A 44 7.40 24.77 4.72
N ASN A 45 7.15 26.05 4.47
CA ASN A 45 7.19 27.10 5.49
C ASN A 45 8.52 27.17 6.27
N GLY A 46 9.66 26.97 5.59
CA GLY A 46 11.00 26.99 6.22
C GLY A 46 11.42 25.66 6.84
N VAL A 47 10.62 24.61 6.72
CA VAL A 47 10.95 23.24 7.16
C VAL A 47 11.25 22.37 5.95
N ASN A 48 12.42 21.73 5.91
CA ASN A 48 12.82 20.82 4.84
C ASN A 48 12.21 19.43 5.06
N VAL A 49 11.12 19.13 4.36
CA VAL A 49 10.41 17.84 4.47
C VAL A 49 10.92 16.84 3.43
N PRO A 50 11.43 15.65 3.83
CA PRO A 50 11.91 14.64 2.89
C PRO A 50 10.76 13.90 2.19
N PHE A 51 11.05 13.26 1.05
CA PHE A 51 10.11 12.31 0.46
C PHE A 51 9.99 11.05 1.31
N MET A 52 8.76 10.71 1.67
CA MET A 52 8.42 9.52 2.46
C MET A 52 7.34 8.70 1.80
N ILE A 53 7.28 7.41 2.14
CA ILE A 53 6.22 6.51 1.71
C ILE A 53 5.09 6.55 2.73
N MET A 54 3.84 6.60 2.25
CA MET A 54 2.67 6.41 3.11
C MET A 54 2.39 4.93 3.31
N GLY A 55 2.44 4.48 4.56
CA GLY A 55 2.23 3.12 5.00
C GLY A 55 0.84 2.89 5.60
N ASP A 56 0.46 1.62 5.66
CA ASP A 56 -0.61 1.09 6.49
C ASP A 56 -0.29 1.11 7.98
N PRO A 57 -1.30 1.25 8.86
CA PRO A 57 -1.13 1.04 10.29
C PRO A 57 -0.39 -0.26 10.67
N ALA A 58 -0.50 -1.31 9.85
CA ALA A 58 0.19 -2.59 10.05
C ALA A 58 1.71 -2.53 9.84
N TYR A 59 2.26 -1.48 9.21
CA TYR A 59 3.70 -1.32 9.01
C TYR A 59 4.37 -0.59 10.18
N PRO A 60 5.70 -0.75 10.36
CA PRO A 60 6.44 0.06 11.32
C PRO A 60 6.49 1.53 10.88
N LEU A 61 6.67 2.43 11.84
CA LEU A 61 7.05 3.83 11.55
C LEU A 61 8.57 3.87 11.35
N LEU A 62 9.04 4.48 10.25
CA LEU A 62 10.47 4.59 9.91
C LEU A 62 10.76 6.01 9.35
N PRO A 63 12.03 6.46 9.33
CA PRO A 63 12.39 7.78 8.78
C PRO A 63 11.96 8.03 7.33
N TRP A 64 11.66 6.98 6.58
CA TRP A 64 11.23 7.03 5.17
C TRP A 64 9.85 6.41 4.94
N LEU A 65 9.18 5.93 6.01
CA LEU A 65 7.86 5.31 5.96
C LEU A 65 6.96 5.87 7.06
N LEU A 66 5.96 6.63 6.63
CA LEU A 66 5.02 7.31 7.49
C LEU A 66 3.79 6.44 7.71
N LYS A 67 3.27 6.39 8.94
CA LYS A 67 2.00 5.73 9.25
C LYS A 67 1.13 6.58 10.16
N GLY A 68 -0.17 6.28 10.17
CA GLY A 68 -1.14 6.98 10.99
C GLY A 68 -0.88 6.81 12.48
N TYR A 69 -1.34 7.76 13.28
CA TYR A 69 -1.40 7.63 14.74
C TYR A 69 -2.40 6.52 15.09
N THR A 70 -1.96 5.55 15.88
CA THR A 70 -2.78 4.44 16.35
C THR A 70 -3.79 4.91 17.38
N LYS A 71 -5.02 4.38 17.34
CA LYS A 71 -6.11 4.70 18.28
C LYS A 71 -5.88 4.09 19.67
N SER A 72 -4.78 4.45 20.34
CA SER A 72 -4.59 4.19 21.76
C SER A 72 -4.42 5.53 22.46
N ALA A 73 -5.33 5.85 23.39
CA ALA A 73 -5.55 7.18 23.96
C ALA A 73 -6.13 8.21 22.98
N ARG A 74 -6.77 9.26 23.53
CA ARG A 74 -7.44 10.31 22.76
C ARG A 74 -6.41 10.98 21.85
N LEU A 75 -6.61 10.89 20.54
CA LEU A 75 -5.83 11.64 19.57
C LEU A 75 -6.09 13.14 19.76
N THR A 76 -5.05 13.94 19.59
CA THR A 76 -5.20 15.39 19.48
C THR A 76 -5.88 15.75 18.14
N PRO A 77 -6.53 16.92 18.03
CA PRO A 77 -7.10 17.39 16.77
C PRO A 77 -6.09 17.41 15.61
N GLU A 78 -4.83 17.71 15.90
CA GLU A 78 -3.73 17.73 14.94
C GLU A 78 -3.39 16.32 14.43
N GLU A 79 -3.34 15.32 15.32
CA GLU A 79 -3.12 13.91 14.96
C GLU A 79 -4.30 13.32 14.17
N GLU A 80 -5.53 13.73 14.50
CA GLU A 80 -6.72 13.37 13.72
C GLU A 80 -6.67 13.96 12.32
N SER A 81 -6.36 15.26 12.22
CA SER A 81 -6.17 15.97 10.95
C SER A 81 -5.09 15.28 10.09
N PHE A 82 -3.95 14.96 10.69
CA PHE A 82 -2.88 14.21 10.03
C PHE A 82 -3.37 12.85 9.48
N ASN A 83 -4.09 12.08 10.31
CA ASN A 83 -4.63 10.78 9.90
C ASN A 83 -5.61 10.92 8.72
N VAL A 84 -6.42 11.99 8.69
CA VAL A 84 -7.32 12.28 7.55
C VAL A 84 -6.52 12.45 6.26
N TYR A 85 -5.49 13.30 6.26
CA TYR A 85 -4.68 13.53 5.06
C TYR A 85 -3.88 12.30 4.63
N LEU A 86 -3.30 11.57 5.57
CA LEU A 86 -2.58 10.32 5.27
C LEU A 86 -3.52 9.29 4.62
N ASN A 87 -4.73 9.13 5.18
CA ASN A 87 -5.73 8.21 4.63
C ASN A 87 -6.23 8.68 3.26
N ALA A 88 -6.42 9.97 3.06
CA ALA A 88 -6.79 10.54 1.76
C ALA A 88 -5.72 10.23 0.69
N GLY A 89 -4.43 10.32 1.04
CA GLY A 89 -3.33 9.93 0.14
C GLY A 89 -3.37 8.44 -0.23
N ARG A 90 -3.74 7.58 0.72
CA ARG A 90 -3.87 6.13 0.51
C ARG A 90 -5.06 5.73 -0.38
N VAL A 91 -6.09 6.56 -0.52
CA VAL A 91 -7.23 6.29 -1.43
C VAL A 91 -6.74 6.00 -2.85
N SER A 92 -5.66 6.65 -3.29
CA SER A 92 -5.06 6.40 -4.60
C SER A 92 -4.58 4.95 -4.80
N VAL A 93 -4.10 4.30 -3.73
CA VAL A 93 -3.63 2.91 -3.73
C VAL A 93 -4.82 1.96 -3.82
N GLU A 94 -5.88 2.22 -3.04
CA GLU A 94 -7.11 1.44 -3.06
C GLU A 94 -7.79 1.48 -4.44
N ILE A 95 -7.87 2.67 -5.03
CA ILE A 95 -8.38 2.83 -6.40
C ILE A 95 -7.50 2.07 -7.39
N ALA A 96 -6.17 2.10 -7.24
CA ALA A 96 -5.28 1.36 -8.14
C ALA A 96 -5.53 -0.15 -8.08
N PHE A 97 -5.69 -0.72 -6.89
CA PHE A 97 -6.02 -2.13 -6.71
C PHE A 97 -7.43 -2.46 -7.22
N GLY A 98 -8.41 -1.61 -6.97
CA GLY A 98 -9.76 -1.75 -7.52
C GLY A 98 -9.76 -1.83 -9.04
N ARG A 99 -9.08 -0.87 -9.69
CA ARG A 99 -8.93 -0.82 -11.15
C ARG A 99 -8.18 -2.04 -11.69
N LEU A 100 -7.10 -2.46 -11.04
CA LEU A 100 -6.36 -3.67 -11.41
C LEU A 100 -7.26 -4.91 -11.37
N LYS A 101 -7.99 -5.12 -10.26
CA LYS A 101 -8.90 -6.27 -10.11
C LYS A 101 -10.04 -6.25 -11.13
N ALA A 102 -10.64 -5.09 -11.35
CA ALA A 102 -11.79 -4.90 -12.25
C ALA A 102 -11.48 -5.28 -13.70
N ARG A 103 -10.24 -5.03 -14.10
CA ARG A 103 -9.77 -5.01 -15.49
C ARG A 103 -9.00 -6.31 -15.79
N TRP A 104 -8.35 -6.90 -14.78
CA TRP A 104 -7.74 -8.23 -14.80
C TRP A 104 -8.51 -9.19 -13.88
N ARG A 105 -9.73 -9.55 -14.29
CA ARG A 105 -10.69 -10.33 -13.49
C ARG A 105 -10.22 -11.73 -13.08
N CYS A 106 -9.15 -12.24 -13.68
CA CYS A 106 -8.52 -13.47 -13.19
C CYS A 106 -8.06 -13.34 -11.73
N LEU A 107 -7.74 -12.13 -11.28
CA LEU A 107 -7.37 -11.83 -9.89
C LEU A 107 -8.56 -11.86 -8.92
N LEU A 108 -9.80 -11.83 -9.43
CA LEU A 108 -11.02 -11.88 -8.62
C LEU A 108 -11.49 -13.31 -8.33
N LYS A 109 -10.89 -14.30 -8.99
CA LYS A 109 -11.31 -15.70 -8.95
C LYS A 109 -10.20 -16.57 -8.42
N ARG A 110 -10.55 -17.78 -8.02
CA ARG A 110 -9.56 -18.83 -7.78
C ARG A 110 -8.83 -19.13 -9.10
N LEU A 111 -7.51 -19.19 -9.04
CA LEU A 111 -6.68 -19.57 -10.17
C LEU A 111 -6.47 -21.08 -10.12
N ASP A 112 -6.95 -21.79 -11.14
CA ASP A 112 -6.81 -23.24 -11.25
C ASP A 112 -5.45 -23.60 -11.88
N ILE A 113 -4.39 -23.20 -11.17
CA ILE A 113 -2.98 -23.35 -11.58
C ILE A 113 -2.13 -23.69 -10.35
N HIS A 114 -0.94 -24.21 -10.59
CA HIS A 114 0.02 -24.38 -9.51
C HIS A 114 0.42 -23.03 -8.90
N TYR A 115 0.37 -22.92 -7.56
CA TYR A 115 0.53 -21.65 -6.83
C TYR A 115 1.86 -20.94 -7.12
N SER A 116 2.90 -21.67 -7.54
CA SER A 116 4.20 -21.10 -7.92
C SER A 116 4.15 -20.18 -9.13
N PHE A 117 3.07 -20.20 -9.92
CA PHE A 117 2.85 -19.31 -11.07
C PHE A 117 2.04 -18.05 -10.72
N VAL A 118 1.41 -18.01 -9.54
CA VAL A 118 0.59 -16.87 -9.09
C VAL A 118 1.40 -15.57 -9.06
N PRO A 119 2.64 -15.52 -8.53
CA PRO A 119 3.43 -14.28 -8.52
C PRO A 119 3.66 -13.70 -9.93
N GLN A 120 3.87 -14.56 -10.93
CA GLN A 120 4.09 -14.19 -12.32
C GLN A 120 2.81 -13.62 -12.94
N ILE A 121 1.65 -14.24 -12.67
CA ILE A 121 0.35 -13.72 -13.13
C ILE A 121 0.07 -12.36 -12.52
N VAL A 122 0.22 -12.21 -11.20
CA VAL A 122 0.00 -10.92 -10.53
C VAL A 122 0.95 -9.85 -11.08
N SER A 123 2.22 -10.20 -11.27
CA SER A 123 3.22 -9.29 -11.85
C SER A 123 2.86 -8.87 -13.28
N ALA A 124 2.46 -9.82 -14.13
CA ALA A 124 2.02 -9.54 -15.49
C ALA A 124 0.79 -8.62 -15.51
N CYS A 125 -0.19 -8.85 -14.62
CA CYS A 125 -1.36 -7.98 -14.48
C CYS A 125 -0.96 -6.56 -14.08
N CYS A 126 -0.06 -6.40 -13.12
CA CYS A 126 0.46 -5.08 -12.71
C CYS A 126 1.20 -4.36 -13.85
N ILE A 127 2.00 -5.08 -14.65
CA ILE A 127 2.71 -4.52 -15.81
C ILE A 127 1.72 -4.05 -16.87
N LEU A 128 0.78 -4.90 -17.26
CA LEU A 128 -0.24 -4.58 -18.25
C LEU A 128 -1.12 -3.42 -17.79
N HIS A 129 -1.54 -3.43 -16.53
CA HIS A 129 -2.28 -2.32 -15.93
C HIS A 129 -1.51 -1.01 -16.02
N ASN A 130 -0.21 -1.01 -15.67
CA ASN A 130 0.63 0.17 -15.79
C ASN A 130 0.73 0.70 -17.23
N ILE A 131 0.78 -0.18 -18.24
CA ILE A 131 0.79 0.21 -19.66
C ILE A 131 -0.53 0.92 -20.00
N VAL A 132 -1.66 0.33 -19.63
CA VAL A 132 -3.00 0.87 -19.90
C VAL A 132 -3.22 2.21 -19.18
N GLU A 133 -2.80 2.33 -17.91
CA GLU A 133 -2.81 3.62 -17.18
C GLU A 133 -1.90 4.67 -17.82
N SER A 134 -0.70 4.27 -18.30
CA SER A 134 0.24 5.20 -18.94
C SER A 134 -0.30 5.77 -20.25
N ARG A 135 -1.09 4.98 -20.96
CA ARG A 135 -1.80 5.37 -22.19
C ARG A 135 -3.08 6.15 -21.93
N LYS A 136 -3.46 6.34 -20.66
CA LYS A 136 -4.72 6.97 -20.24
C LYS A 136 -5.93 6.31 -20.89
N GLU A 137 -5.88 5.00 -21.13
CA GLU A 137 -7.01 4.28 -21.69
C GLU A 137 -8.19 4.33 -20.71
N ALA A 138 -9.39 4.41 -21.27
CA ALA A 138 -10.61 4.58 -20.50
C ALA A 138 -10.77 3.47 -19.45
N TYR A 139 -11.38 3.85 -18.33
CA TYR A 139 -11.80 2.90 -17.30
C TYR A 139 -13.32 2.88 -17.25
N VAL A 140 -13.87 1.68 -17.33
CA VAL A 140 -15.32 1.45 -17.37
C VAL A 140 -15.78 1.16 -15.95
N VAL A 141 -16.48 2.11 -15.33
CA VAL A 141 -16.94 2.04 -13.93
C VAL A 141 -17.80 0.80 -13.67
N GLN A 142 -18.54 0.33 -14.66
CA GLN A 142 -19.35 -0.89 -14.59
C GLN A 142 -18.53 -2.14 -14.25
N TRP A 143 -17.20 -2.13 -14.47
CA TRP A 143 -16.33 -3.23 -14.07
C TRP A 143 -16.20 -3.37 -12.54
N GLU A 144 -16.48 -2.32 -11.77
CA GLU A 144 -16.45 -2.35 -10.31
C GLU A 144 -17.52 -3.28 -9.74
N LYS A 145 -18.64 -3.45 -10.44
CA LYS A 145 -19.70 -4.38 -10.03
C LYS A 145 -19.16 -5.80 -9.84
N ALA A 146 -18.33 -6.28 -10.76
CA ALA A 146 -17.73 -7.60 -10.66
C ALA A 146 -16.72 -7.71 -9.49
N VAL A 147 -16.05 -6.60 -9.13
CA VAL A 147 -15.15 -6.55 -7.97
C VAL A 147 -15.97 -6.68 -6.69
N MET A 148 -17.03 -5.89 -6.56
CA MET A 148 -17.91 -5.92 -5.38
C MET A 148 -18.56 -7.29 -5.20
N GLU A 149 -19.06 -7.90 -6.28
CA GLU A 149 -19.63 -9.26 -6.24
C GLU A 149 -18.58 -10.30 -5.81
N ALA A 150 -17.36 -10.22 -6.35
CA ALA A 150 -16.30 -11.17 -6.00
C ALA A 150 -15.83 -11.03 -4.54
N GLU A 151 -15.81 -9.83 -3.97
CA GLU A 151 -15.46 -9.61 -2.57
C GLU A 151 -16.48 -10.24 -1.60
N VAL A 152 -17.75 -10.34 -2.01
CA VAL A 152 -18.79 -11.04 -1.26
C VAL A 152 -18.66 -12.56 -1.40
N ILE A 153 -18.42 -13.07 -2.62
CA ILE A 153 -18.35 -14.50 -2.91
C ILE A 153 -17.05 -15.14 -2.38
N PHE A 154 -15.95 -14.40 -2.45
CA PHE A 154 -14.60 -14.85 -2.06
C PHE A 154 -13.99 -13.89 -1.03
N PRO A 155 -14.50 -13.87 0.22
CA PRO A 155 -13.98 -12.98 1.24
C PRO A 155 -12.51 -13.29 1.53
N GLN A 156 -11.70 -12.23 1.63
CA GLN A 156 -10.30 -12.37 2.04
C GLN A 156 -10.22 -12.85 3.51
N PRO A 157 -9.25 -13.71 3.87
CA PRO A 157 -9.07 -14.14 5.25
C PRO A 157 -8.80 -12.94 6.17
N ARG A 158 -9.45 -12.89 7.33
CA ARG A 158 -9.14 -11.86 8.34
C ARG A 158 -7.80 -12.18 9.00
N ILE A 159 -6.80 -11.35 8.77
CA ILE A 159 -5.53 -11.40 9.51
C ILE A 159 -5.74 -10.59 10.80
N ASN A 160 -5.66 -11.24 11.96
CA ASN A 160 -5.53 -10.53 13.22
C ASN A 160 -4.16 -9.86 13.22
N THR A 161 -4.12 -8.55 12.98
CA THR A 161 -2.90 -7.75 13.14
C THR A 161 -2.56 -7.68 14.63
N SER A 162 -1.64 -8.51 15.09
CA SER A 162 -1.09 -8.44 16.45
C SER A 162 -0.44 -7.07 16.63
N ARG A 163 -1.06 -6.20 17.45
CA ARG A 163 -0.62 -4.81 17.72
C ARG A 163 0.60 -4.72 18.65
N GLU A 164 1.15 -5.86 19.06
CA GLU A 164 2.15 -5.95 20.11
C GLU A 164 3.53 -6.13 19.49
N ARG A 165 4.22 -5.01 19.20
CA ARG A 165 5.69 -4.84 19.21
C ARG A 165 6.05 -3.48 18.64
N GLU A 166 5.76 -2.42 19.39
CA GLU A 166 6.42 -1.12 19.17
C GLU A 166 7.27 -0.81 20.41
N HIS A 167 8.58 -1.06 20.31
CA HIS A 167 9.53 -0.72 21.38
C HIS A 167 10.31 0.58 21.10
N PHE A 168 9.84 1.38 20.15
CA PHE A 168 10.27 2.76 19.94
C PHE A 168 9.05 3.67 19.97
N SER A 169 9.09 4.71 20.80
CA SER A 169 8.05 5.73 20.84
C SER A 169 7.91 6.37 19.46
N GLY A 170 6.78 6.14 18.79
CA GLY A 170 6.52 6.72 17.47
C GLY A 170 6.52 8.26 17.46
N HIS A 171 6.44 8.91 18.62
CA HIS A 171 6.61 10.36 18.75
C HIS A 171 8.03 10.80 18.39
N THR A 172 9.06 10.10 18.88
CA THR A 172 10.46 10.48 18.63
C THR A 172 10.84 10.47 17.15
N ILE A 173 10.28 9.54 16.36
CA ILE A 173 10.53 9.52 14.91
C ILE A 173 9.80 10.67 14.20
N ARG A 174 8.60 11.05 14.68
CA ARG A 174 7.85 12.17 14.07
C ARG A 174 8.43 13.53 14.42
N ASP A 175 9.00 13.67 15.61
CA ASP A 175 9.62 14.92 16.06
C ASP A 175 11.01 15.17 15.42
N THR A 176 11.57 14.15 14.74
CA THR A 176 12.89 14.22 14.07
C THR A 176 12.79 14.41 12.55
N ILE A 177 11.58 14.45 11.99
CA ILE A 177 11.28 14.69 10.57
C ILE A 177 10.81 16.13 10.40
#